data_AF-A0A2H6K0V3-F1
#
_entry.id   AF-A0A2H6K0V3-F1
#
_cell.length_a   1.000
_cell.length_b   1.000
_cell.length_c   1.000
_cell.angle_alpha   90.00
_cell.angle_beta   90.00
_cell.angle_gamma   90.00
#
_symmetry.space_group_name_H-M   'P 1'
#
loop_
_entity.id
_entity.type
_entity.pdbx_description
1 polymer ?
#
loop_
_entity_poly.entity_id
_entity_poly.type
_entity_poly.pdbx_seq_one_letter_code
_entity_poly.pdbx_strand_id
1 'polypeptide(L)'
;MEKFVDDDERYLDWIEKNPSGFVVNSLRNPLTGYLMLHHADCWTISTPTRSNWTIHQYIKFCAPDKTELENWAQNEVRRDLKYCGICNK
;
A
#
# COMPACT_ATOMS: atom_id res chain seq x y z
N MET A 1 -3.07 -10.54 3.85
CA MET A 1 -3.22 -9.13 3.46
C MET A 1 -4.04 -8.38 4.50
N GLU A 2 -3.58 -7.19 4.89
CA GLU A 2 -4.25 -6.28 5.82
C GLU A 2 -4.65 -4.98 5.09
N LYS A 3 -5.83 -4.45 5.40
CA LYS A 3 -6.35 -3.21 4.83
C LYS A 3 -6.42 -2.14 5.91
N PHE A 4 -5.79 -0.99 5.68
CA PHE A 4 -5.84 0.16 6.58
C PHE A 4 -6.67 1.29 5.97
N VAL A 5 -7.62 1.80 6.76
CA VAL A 5 -8.56 2.86 6.40
C VAL A 5 -8.72 3.75 7.63
N ASP A 6 -8.41 5.04 7.51
CA ASP A 6 -8.48 6.02 8.60
C ASP A 6 -7.71 5.60 9.87
N ASP A 7 -6.59 4.89 9.70
CA ASP A 7 -5.79 4.29 10.76
C ASP A 7 -4.29 4.34 10.42
N ASP A 8 -3.73 5.55 10.50
CA ASP A 8 -2.31 5.79 10.21
C ASP A 8 -1.40 5.14 11.27
N GLU A 9 -1.85 5.07 12.52
CA GLU A 9 -1.06 4.52 13.63
C GLU A 9 -0.78 3.03 13.40
N ARG A 10 -1.81 2.22 13.14
CA ARG A 10 -1.61 0.78 12.88
C ARG A 10 -0.90 0.54 11.55
N TYR A 11 -1.11 1.40 10.55
CA TYR A 11 -0.36 1.31 9.31
C TYR A 11 1.14 1.54 9.52
N LEU A 12 1.53 2.57 10.29
CA LEU A 12 2.94 2.85 10.57
C LEU A 12 3.57 1.76 11.44
N ASP A 13 2.85 1.26 12.45
CA ASP A 13 3.28 0.10 13.25
C ASP A 13 3.50 -1.15 12.37
N TRP A 14 2.63 -1.36 11.36
CA TRP A 14 2.81 -2.44 10.40
C TRP A 14 4.07 -2.26 9.56
N ILE A 15 4.36 -1.04 9.06
CA ILE A 15 5.58 -0.74 8.29
C ILE A 15 6.84 -1.05 9.10
N GLU A 16 6.87 -0.65 10.37
CA GLU A 16 8.02 -0.89 11.26
C GLU A 16 8.27 -2.39 11.49
N LYS A 17 7.20 -3.18 11.61
CA LYS A 17 7.28 -4.63 11.83
C LYS A 17 7.55 -5.42 10.55
N ASN A 18 7.29 -4.86 9.38
CA ASN A 18 7.37 -5.54 8.09
C ASN A 18 8.25 -4.77 7.08
N PRO A 19 9.54 -4.51 7.38
CA PRO A 19 10.38 -3.68 6.51
C PRO A 19 10.59 -4.28 5.11
N SER A 20 10.49 -5.61 4.97
CA SER A 20 10.55 -6.34 3.69
C SER A 20 9.18 -6.58 3.05
N GLY A 21 8.11 -6.03 3.62
CA GLY A 21 6.75 -6.20 3.13
C GLY A 21 6.44 -5.30 1.94
N PHE A 22 5.20 -5.39 1.47
CA PHE A 22 4.68 -4.66 0.32
C PHE A 22 3.39 -3.94 0.65
N VAL A 23 3.20 -2.78 0.02
CA VAL A 23 2.08 -1.88 0.26
C VAL A 23 1.51 -1.40 -1.06
N VAL A 24 0.22 -1.66 -1.32
CA VAL A 24 -0.53 -0.98 -2.37
C VAL A 24 -1.14 0.29 -1.79
N ASN A 25 -0.69 1.44 -2.28
CA ASN A 25 -1.39 2.71 -2.12
C ASN A 25 -2.55 2.76 -3.12
N SER A 26 -3.77 2.94 -2.61
CA SER A 26 -4.97 3.01 -3.44
C SER A 26 -5.89 4.15 -3.03
N LEU A 27 -6.76 4.58 -3.95
CA LEU A 27 -7.90 5.41 -3.59
C LEU A 27 -8.92 4.59 -2.79
N ARG A 28 -9.79 5.26 -2.01
CA ARG A 28 -10.88 4.59 -1.26
C ARG A 28 -11.73 3.63 -2.10
N ASN A 29 -11.88 3.94 -3.39
CA ASN A 29 -12.44 3.02 -4.37
C ASN A 29 -11.33 2.50 -5.30
N PRO A 30 -10.82 1.28 -5.07
CA PRO A 30 -9.78 0.66 -5.89
C PRO A 30 -10.14 0.53 -7.38
N LEU A 31 -11.44 0.45 -7.71
CA LEU A 31 -11.92 0.28 -9.09
C LEU A 31 -11.57 1.48 -10.00
N THR A 32 -11.27 2.64 -9.40
CA THR A 32 -10.78 3.84 -10.11
C THR A 32 -9.41 3.63 -10.76
N GLY A 33 -8.68 2.58 -10.37
CA GLY A 33 -7.46 2.12 -11.04
C GLY A 33 -6.16 2.76 -10.56
N TYR A 34 -6.21 3.58 -9.51
CA TYR A 34 -4.99 3.98 -8.80
C TYR A 34 -4.60 2.89 -7.80
N LEU A 35 -3.64 2.06 -8.21
CA LEU A 35 -3.07 0.95 -7.44
C LEU A 35 -1.55 0.98 -7.57
N MET A 36 -0.87 1.72 -6.68
CA MET A 36 0.58 1.85 -6.71
C MET A 36 1.19 0.91 -5.66
N LEU A 37 1.95 -0.09 -6.10
CA LEU A 37 2.70 -1.00 -5.26
C LEU A 37 4.05 -0.38 -4.86
N HIS A 38 4.32 -0.39 -3.57
CA HIS A 38 5.56 0.02 -2.95
C HIS A 38 6.13 -1.14 -2.12
N HIS A 39 7.43 -1.11 -1.92
CA HIS A 39 8.06 -1.82 -0.82
C HIS A 39 7.83 -1.04 0.50
N ALA A 40 7.70 -1.73 1.63
CA ALA A 40 7.35 -1.11 2.91
C ALA A 40 8.37 -0.06 3.39
N ASP A 41 9.65 -0.26 3.10
CA ASP A 41 10.72 0.72 3.39
C ASP A 41 10.76 1.93 2.44
N CYS A 42 9.79 2.07 1.53
CA CYS A 42 9.75 3.21 0.62
C CYS A 42 9.42 4.50 1.37
N TRP A 43 10.39 5.42 1.43
CA TRP A 43 10.25 6.69 2.16
C TRP A 43 9.05 7.54 1.72
N THR A 44 8.53 7.35 0.49
CA THR A 44 7.39 8.11 -0.01
C THR A 44 6.05 7.78 0.66
N ILE A 45 5.98 6.65 1.38
CA ILE A 45 4.75 6.14 2.02
C ILE A 45 4.82 6.09 3.55
N SER A 46 5.92 6.55 4.14
CA SER A 46 6.15 6.48 5.60
C SER A 46 7.08 7.60 6.13
N THR A 47 7.38 8.64 5.35
CA THR A 47 8.26 9.73 5.81
C THR A 47 7.69 10.46 7.03
N PRO A 48 8.49 10.75 8.08
CA PRO A 48 8.02 11.44 9.28
C PRO A 48 7.55 12.89 9.03
N THR A 49 7.86 13.45 7.85
CA THR A 49 7.48 14.82 7.49
C THR A 49 6.07 14.93 6.92
N ARG A 50 5.35 13.81 6.78
CA ARG A 50 3.99 13.75 6.24
C ARG A 50 3.10 12.87 7.12
N SER A 51 1.79 13.07 6.99
CA SER A 51 0.73 12.31 7.63
C SER A 51 -0.42 12.06 6.64
N ASN A 52 -1.50 11.45 7.10
CA ASN A 52 -2.69 11.10 6.32
C ASN A 52 -2.40 10.01 5.27
N TRP A 53 -1.75 8.94 5.71
CA TRP A 53 -1.36 7.81 4.87
C TRP A 53 -2.56 6.97 4.41
N THR A 54 -3.54 6.85 5.28
CA THR A 54 -4.77 6.05 5.16
C THR A 54 -6.03 6.91 5.34
N ILE A 55 -5.84 8.23 5.47
CA ILE A 55 -6.89 9.21 5.74
C ILE A 55 -7.26 9.93 4.43
N HIS A 56 -8.44 10.54 4.40
CA HIS A 56 -9.00 11.26 3.25
C HIS A 56 -9.25 10.36 2.05
N GLN A 57 -8.44 10.43 0.99
CA GLN A 57 -8.72 9.73 -0.26
C GLN A 57 -8.01 8.38 -0.36
N TYR A 58 -7.01 8.14 0.49
CA TYR A 58 -6.12 7.01 0.36
C TYR A 58 -6.43 5.92 1.37
N ILE A 59 -6.22 4.67 0.95
CA ILE A 59 -6.23 3.47 1.77
C ILE A 59 -5.00 2.65 1.41
N LYS A 60 -4.58 1.77 2.32
CA LYS A 60 -3.42 0.89 2.11
C LYS A 60 -3.84 -0.57 2.18
N PHE A 61 -3.32 -1.37 1.27
CA PHE A 61 -3.36 -2.83 1.35
C PHE A 61 -1.93 -3.32 1.55
N CYS A 62 -1.68 -4.05 2.63
CA CYS A 62 -0.34 -4.46 3.04
C CYS A 62 -0.24 -5.97 3.09
N ALA A 63 0.89 -6.53 2.64
CA ALA A 63 1.16 -7.96 2.72
C ALA A 63 2.67 -8.22 2.81
N PRO A 64 3.10 -9.31 3.47
CA PRO A 64 4.49 -9.74 3.44
C PRO A 64 4.97 -10.18 2.04
N ASP A 65 4.07 -10.65 1.18
CA ASP A 65 4.35 -11.11 -0.18
C ASP A 65 3.56 -10.30 -1.21
N LYS A 66 4.24 -9.75 -2.22
CA LYS A 66 3.61 -9.00 -3.30
C LYS A 66 2.61 -9.83 -4.11
N THR A 67 2.84 -11.14 -4.21
CA THR A 67 1.98 -12.05 -4.99
C THR A 67 0.55 -12.06 -4.44
N GLU A 68 0.41 -11.91 -3.11
CA GLU A 68 -0.91 -11.79 -2.47
C GLU A 68 -1.65 -10.54 -2.95
N LEU A 69 -0.95 -9.41 -3.04
CA LEU A 69 -1.50 -8.13 -3.50
C LEU A 69 -1.80 -8.13 -5.00
N GLU A 70 -0.95 -8.75 -5.80
CA GLU A 70 -1.16 -8.93 -7.24
C GLU A 70 -2.40 -9.80 -7.51
N ASN A 71 -2.53 -10.92 -6.80
CA ASN A 71 -3.70 -11.80 -6.90
C ASN A 71 -4.99 -11.08 -6.50
N TRP A 72 -4.96 -10.30 -5.43
CA TRP A 72 -6.09 -9.47 -5.02
C TRP A 72 -6.49 -8.49 -6.13
N ALA A 73 -5.51 -7.75 -6.68
CA ALA A 73 -5.76 -6.77 -7.73
C ALA A 73 -6.39 -7.40 -8.99
N GLN A 74 -5.90 -8.58 -9.39
CA GLN A 74 -6.45 -9.31 -10.54
C GLN A 74 -7.85 -9.86 -10.29
N ASN A 75 -8.08 -10.49 -9.14
CA ASN A 75 -9.30 -11.25 -8.91
C ASN A 75 -10.47 -10.38 -8.46
N GLU A 76 -10.21 -9.36 -7.64
CA GLU A 76 -11.24 -8.50 -7.06
C GLU A 76 -11.39 -7.18 -7.81
N VAL A 77 -10.27 -6.53 -8.15
CA VAL A 77 -10.27 -5.20 -8.78
C VAL A 77 -10.23 -5.29 -10.32
N ARG A 78 -9.86 -6.46 -10.87
CA ARG A 78 -9.70 -6.74 -12.30
C ARG A 78 -8.70 -5.78 -12.97
N ARG A 79 -7.58 -5.49 -12.29
CA ARG A 79 -6.53 -4.58 -12.76
C ARG A 79 -5.15 -5.01 -12.32
N ASP A 80 -4.14 -4.61 -13.10
CA ASP A 80 -2.73 -4.71 -12.72
C ASP A 80 -2.33 -3.66 -11.69
N LEU A 81 -1.37 -4.01 -10.84
CA LEU A 81 -0.66 -3.06 -10.00
C LEU A 81 0.35 -2.26 -10.83
N LYS A 82 0.49 -0.97 -10.52
CA LYS A 82 1.60 -0.15 -10.99
C LYS A 82 2.72 -0.20 -9.97
N TYR A 83 3.95 -0.40 -10.41
CA TYR A 83 5.10 -0.46 -9.51
C TYR A 83 5.71 0.93 -9.31
N CYS A 84 6.05 1.25 -8.07
CA CYS A 84 6.71 2.51 -7.75
C CYS A 84 8.11 2.56 -8.40
N GLY A 85 8.36 3.55 -9.25
CA GLY A 85 9.67 3.74 -9.92
C GLY A 85 10.83 4.14 -9.00
N ILE A 86 10.58 4.35 -7.70
CA ILE A 86 11.62 4.59 -6.69
C ILE A 86 11.99 3.27 -5.98
N CYS A 87 11.04 2.34 -5.89
CA CYS A 87 11.27 1.01 -5.35
C CYS A 87 12.01 0.18 -6.40
N ASN A 88 13.34 0.29 -6.44
CA ASN A 88 14.19 -0.45 -7.38
C ASN A 88 14.49 -1.88 -6.91
N LYS A 89 13.49 -2.60 -6.40
CA LYS A 89 13.66 -3.93 -5.79
C LYS A 89 12.69 -4.94 -6.38
#